data_AF-X1DCX9-F1
#
_entry.id   AF-X1DCX9-F1
#
_cell.length_a   1.000
_cell.length_b   1.000
_cell.length_c   1.000
_cell.angle_alpha   90.00
_cell.angle_beta   90.00
_cell.angle_gamma   90.00
#
_symmetry.space_group_name_H-M   'P 1'
#
loop_
_entity.id
_entity.type
_entity.pdbx_description
1 polymer ?
#
loop_
_entity_poly.entity_id
_entity_poly.type
_entity_poly.pdbx_seq_one_letter_code
_entity_poly.pdbx_strand_id
1 'polypeptide(L)'
;MQEEKKLFTRKATGLVREIGVGTAVLIAIANVVGLGWQKRVFQATGWAPVGESKFLLGIHPVVMAFAITGIIILVSLYCFSMLSAAMPRSGGGYIFISRILNPGLGFVATWLQFFAVAVSYGLIAVATMEAVWLFAGLAGVTLPGWLTSPIG
;
A
#
# COMPACT_ATOMS: atom_id res chain seq x y z
N MET A 1 -25.14 48.87 11.96
CA MET A 1 -24.41 48.08 10.95
C MET A 1 -23.12 47.58 11.60
N GLN A 2 -23.22 46.55 12.44
CA GLN A 2 -22.06 45.97 13.11
C GLN A 2 -21.58 44.78 12.27
N GLU A 3 -20.36 44.90 11.79
CA GLU A 3 -19.64 43.87 11.05
C GLU A 3 -19.29 42.75 12.05
N GLU A 4 -20.05 41.66 12.00
CA GLU A 4 -19.73 40.46 12.77
C GLU A 4 -18.44 39.87 12.20
N LYS A 5 -17.33 40.20 12.84
CA LYS A 5 -16.01 39.64 12.56
C LYS A 5 -16.04 38.15 12.91
N LYS A 6 -16.57 37.34 11.99
CA LYS A 6 -16.52 35.87 12.05
C LYS A 6 -15.05 35.46 11.98
N LEU A 7 -14.45 35.41 13.16
CA LEU A 7 -13.13 34.87 13.44
C LEU A 7 -13.02 33.53 12.70
N PHE A 8 -12.16 33.49 11.69
CA PHE A 8 -11.90 32.39 10.75
C PHE A 8 -12.31 31.01 11.26
N THR A 9 -13.60 30.70 11.19
CA THR A 9 -14.08 29.33 11.26
C THR A 9 -13.70 28.76 9.92
N ARG A 10 -12.60 27.99 9.90
CA ARG A 10 -12.13 27.30 8.68
C ARG A 10 -13.31 26.50 8.17
N LYS A 11 -14.00 27.03 7.15
CA LYS A 11 -14.99 26.27 6.38
C LYS A 11 -14.29 24.97 6.04
N ALA A 12 -14.90 23.83 6.38
CA ALA A 12 -14.54 22.59 5.72
C ALA A 12 -14.47 22.94 4.23
N THR A 13 -13.31 22.72 3.62
CA THR A 13 -12.98 23.10 2.25
C THR A 13 -14.23 22.94 1.39
N GLY A 14 -14.63 23.95 0.60
CA GLY A 14 -15.91 23.97 -0.14
C GLY A 14 -16.12 22.84 -1.17
N LEU A 15 -15.32 21.77 -1.08
CA LEU A 15 -15.55 20.48 -1.70
C LEU A 15 -16.87 19.88 -1.20
N VAL A 16 -17.75 19.63 -2.16
CA VAL A 16 -18.91 18.78 -1.99
C VAL A 16 -18.41 17.34 -1.77
N ARG A 17 -19.07 16.61 -0.85
CA ARG A 17 -18.79 15.18 -0.65
C ARG A 17 -19.31 14.39 -1.86
N GLU A 18 -18.48 14.25 -2.88
CA GLU A 18 -18.83 13.51 -4.10
C GLU A 18 -18.38 12.04 -4.07
N ILE A 19 -17.48 11.68 -3.14
CA ILE A 19 -16.98 10.31 -3.03
C ILE A 19 -18.07 9.42 -2.43
N GLY A 20 -18.68 8.60 -3.28
CA GLY A 20 -19.56 7.51 -2.88
C GLY A 20 -18.80 6.26 -2.44
N VAL A 21 -19.56 5.24 -2.02
CA VAL A 21 -19.01 3.95 -1.56
C VAL A 21 -18.19 3.28 -2.66
N GLY A 22 -18.67 3.29 -3.90
CA GLY A 22 -17.97 2.67 -5.04
C GLY A 22 -16.59 3.28 -5.28
N THR A 23 -16.51 4.61 -5.34
CA THR A 23 -15.24 5.33 -5.48
C THR A 23 -14.32 5.11 -4.29
N ALA A 24 -14.86 5.04 -3.07
CA ALA A 24 -14.05 4.77 -1.87
C ALA A 24 -13.42 3.37 -1.90
N VAL A 25 -14.17 2.35 -2.33
CA VAL A 25 -13.66 0.98 -2.50
C VAL A 25 -12.61 0.92 -3.60
N LEU A 26 -12.86 1.58 -4.74
CA LEU A 26 -11.90 1.61 -5.86
C LEU A 26 -10.56 2.24 -5.47
N ILE A 27 -10.58 3.33 -4.70
CA ILE A 27 -9.36 3.98 -4.20
C ILE A 27 -8.56 3.01 -3.31
N ALA A 28 -9.26 2.25 -2.45
CA ALA A 28 -8.61 1.27 -1.58
C ALA A 28 -7.97 0.12 -2.38
N ILE A 29 -8.69 -0.42 -3.38
CA ILE A 29 -8.17 -1.47 -4.27
C ILE A 29 -6.96 -0.98 -5.04
N ALA A 30 -7.03 0.22 -5.63
CA ALA A 30 -5.93 0.80 -6.41
C ALA A 30 -4.66 1.02 -5.58
N ASN A 31 -4.79 1.33 -4.28
CA ASN A 31 -3.65 1.50 -3.39
C ASN A 31 -3.02 0.16 -2.94
N VAL A 32 -3.83 -0.90 -2.78
CA VAL A 32 -3.36 -2.18 -2.22
C VAL A 32 -2.93 -3.17 -3.29
N VAL A 33 -3.63 -3.24 -4.42
CA VAL A 33 -3.36 -4.22 -5.49
C VAL A 33 -2.27 -3.68 -6.41
N GLY A 34 -1.06 -4.20 -6.26
CA GLY A 34 0.10 -3.82 -7.09
C GLY A 34 1.07 -4.97 -7.36
N LEU A 35 2.26 -4.63 -7.86
CA LEU A 35 3.30 -5.58 -8.31
C LEU A 35 3.79 -6.57 -7.23
N GLY A 36 3.60 -6.26 -5.94
CA GLY A 36 4.14 -7.07 -4.84
C GLY A 36 3.65 -8.52 -4.84
N TRP A 37 2.35 -8.76 -5.02
CA TRP A 37 1.82 -10.12 -5.02
C TRP A 37 2.20 -10.88 -6.29
N GLN A 38 2.19 -10.20 -7.46
CA GLN A 38 2.57 -10.79 -8.74
C GLN A 38 4.04 -11.22 -8.72
N LYS A 39 4.95 -10.31 -8.33
CA LYS A 39 6.39 -10.60 -8.24
C LYS A 39 6.66 -11.77 -7.29
N ARG A 40 6.00 -11.81 -6.12
CA ARG A 40 6.17 -12.91 -5.15
C ARG A 40 5.62 -14.25 -5.63
N VAL A 41 4.47 -14.28 -6.31
CA VAL A 41 3.92 -15.51 -6.88
C VAL A 41 4.85 -16.04 -7.98
N PHE A 42 5.21 -15.21 -8.96
CA PHE A 42 5.99 -15.67 -10.11
C PHE A 42 7.48 -15.96 -9.79
N GLN A 43 8.10 -15.21 -8.88
CA GLN A 43 9.49 -15.46 -8.48
C GLN A 43 9.62 -16.65 -7.51
N ALA A 44 8.66 -16.84 -6.59
CA ALA A 44 8.70 -17.99 -5.68
C ALA A 44 8.57 -19.33 -6.42
N THR A 45 7.81 -19.37 -7.52
CA THR A 45 7.71 -20.58 -8.35
C THR A 45 8.95 -20.80 -9.23
N GLY A 46 9.71 -19.75 -9.56
CA GLY A 46 10.87 -19.82 -10.45
C GLY A 46 12.17 -20.31 -9.81
N TRP A 47 12.43 -20.00 -8.53
CA TRP A 47 13.72 -20.31 -7.88
C TRP A 47 13.82 -21.70 -7.26
N ALA A 48 12.70 -22.37 -7.01
CA ALA A 48 12.67 -23.75 -6.57
C ALA A 48 11.34 -24.40 -7.02
N PRO A 49 11.30 -25.07 -8.19
CA PRO A 49 10.17 -25.92 -8.56
C PRO A 49 10.18 -27.14 -7.64
N VAL A 50 9.68 -26.96 -6.41
CA VAL A 50 9.47 -28.06 -5.49
C VAL A 50 8.24 -28.82 -6.00
N GLY A 51 8.38 -30.13 -6.21
CA GLY A 51 7.25 -30.95 -6.62
C GLY A 51 6.09 -30.81 -5.63
N GLU A 52 4.86 -30.82 -6.15
CA GLU A 52 3.61 -30.64 -5.39
C GLU A 52 3.51 -31.54 -4.14
N SER A 53 4.19 -32.69 -4.19
CA SER A 53 4.29 -33.70 -3.13
C SER A 53 5.09 -33.30 -1.89
N LYS A 54 5.87 -32.22 -1.94
CA LYS A 54 6.65 -31.71 -0.79
C LYS A 54 5.99 -30.53 -0.08
N PHE A 55 4.87 -30.02 -0.60
CA PHE A 55 4.13 -28.95 0.05
C PHE A 55 3.18 -29.49 1.11
N LEU A 56 3.06 -28.76 2.22
CA LEU A 56 2.11 -29.08 3.28
C LEU A 56 0.69 -29.08 2.66
N LEU A 57 -0.03 -30.20 2.74
CA LEU A 57 -1.38 -30.40 2.17
C LEU A 57 -1.48 -30.29 0.63
N GLY A 58 -0.36 -30.28 -0.12
CA GLY A 58 -0.38 -30.12 -1.58
C GLY A 58 -0.80 -28.72 -2.06
N ILE A 59 -0.84 -27.74 -1.15
CA ILE A 59 -1.20 -26.34 -1.46
C ILE A 59 0.09 -25.55 -1.68
N HIS A 60 0.13 -24.74 -2.73
CA HIS A 60 1.29 -23.87 -3.02
C HIS A 60 1.57 -22.94 -1.81
N PRO A 61 2.80 -22.87 -1.28
CA PRO A 61 3.12 -22.12 -0.05
C PRO A 61 2.71 -20.65 -0.08
N VAL A 62 2.71 -20.04 -1.26
CA VAL A 62 2.28 -18.65 -1.43
C VAL A 62 0.78 -18.49 -1.09
N VAL A 63 -0.08 -19.42 -1.53
CA VAL A 63 -1.52 -19.37 -1.23
C VAL A 63 -1.76 -19.51 0.27
N MET A 64 -1.02 -20.41 0.95
CA MET A 64 -1.10 -20.56 2.40
C MET A 64 -0.64 -19.28 3.12
N ALA A 65 0.45 -18.67 2.66
CA ALA A 65 0.94 -17.41 3.23
C ALA A 65 -0.10 -16.29 3.09
N PHE A 66 -0.76 -16.17 1.93
CA PHE A 66 -1.85 -15.19 1.71
C PHE A 66 -3.07 -15.49 2.58
N ALA A 67 -3.45 -16.75 2.76
CA ALA A 67 -4.58 -17.11 3.61
C ALA A 67 -4.32 -16.76 5.09
N ILE A 68 -3.15 -17.12 5.61
CA ILE A 68 -2.78 -16.85 7.01
C ILE A 68 -2.66 -15.34 7.26
N THR A 69 -1.94 -14.62 6.39
CA THR A 69 -1.77 -13.17 6.54
C THR A 69 -3.07 -12.41 6.31
N GLY A 70 -3.92 -12.89 5.39
CA GLY A 70 -5.25 -12.33 5.15
C GLY A 70 -6.11 -12.34 6.41
N ILE A 71 -6.16 -13.46 7.14
CA ILE A 71 -6.91 -13.57 8.40
C ILE A 71 -6.40 -12.54 9.44
N ILE A 72 -5.08 -12.40 9.58
CA ILE A 72 -4.48 -11.45 10.52
C ILE A 72 -4.84 -10.00 10.15
N ILE A 73 -4.82 -9.67 8.85
CA ILE A 73 -5.14 -8.33 8.36
C ILE A 73 -6.61 -7.99 8.57
N LEU A 74 -7.54 -8.95 8.50
CA LEU A 74 -8.98 -8.70 8.75
C LEU A 74 -9.24 -8.15 10.15
N VAL A 75 -8.51 -8.62 11.17
CA VAL A 75 -8.62 -8.11 12.54
C VAL A 75 -8.16 -6.64 12.60
N SER A 76 -7.04 -6.33 11.96
CA SER A 76 -6.53 -4.96 11.88
C SER A 76 -7.51 -4.04 11.13
N LEU A 77 -8.04 -4.48 10.00
CA LEU A 77 -9.05 -3.76 9.21
C LEU A 77 -10.30 -3.45 10.04
N TYR A 78 -10.78 -4.41 10.83
CA TYR A 78 -11.91 -4.20 11.71
C TYR A 78 -11.63 -3.09 12.73
N CYS A 79 -10.48 -3.11 13.41
CA CYS A 79 -10.09 -2.06 14.35
C CYS A 79 -10.00 -0.68 13.67
N PHE A 80 -9.36 -0.58 12.51
CA PHE A 80 -9.27 0.69 11.76
C PHE A 80 -10.63 1.17 11.25
N SER A 81 -11.53 0.26 10.88
CA SER A 81 -12.89 0.61 10.43
C SER A 81 -13.71 1.22 11.57
N MET A 82 -13.63 0.65 12.78
CA MET A 82 -14.29 1.17 13.98
C MET A 82 -13.73 2.54 14.37
N LEU A 83 -12.41 2.72 14.32
CA LEU A 83 -11.77 4.01 14.60
C LEU A 83 -12.18 5.08 13.58
N SER A 84 -12.27 4.72 12.30
CA SER A 84 -12.72 5.62 11.22
C SER A 84 -14.19 6.02 11.39
N ALA A 85 -15.06 5.09 11.80
CA ALA A 85 -16.46 5.36 12.10
C ALA A 85 -16.64 6.25 13.34
N ALA A 86 -15.85 6.03 14.39
CA ALA A 86 -15.90 6.83 15.62
C ALA A 86 -15.33 8.25 15.43
N MET A 87 -14.37 8.42 14.54
CA MET A 87 -13.71 9.70 14.27
C MET A 87 -13.69 10.02 12.77
N PRO A 88 -14.82 10.47 12.17
CA PRO A 88 -14.95 10.73 10.73
C PRO A 88 -14.30 12.07 10.33
N ARG A 89 -13.00 12.20 10.58
CA ARG A 89 -12.19 13.38 10.30
C ARG A 89 -11.12 13.04 9.26
N SER A 90 -10.88 13.94 8.32
CA SER A 90 -9.79 13.82 7.37
C SER A 90 -8.44 13.93 8.10
N GLY A 91 -7.65 12.85 8.09
CA GLY A 91 -6.33 12.81 8.74
C GLY A 91 -5.79 11.42 9.07
N GLY A 92 -6.58 10.36 8.84
CA GLY A 92 -6.11 8.97 8.88
C GLY A 92 -5.50 8.55 10.23
N GLY A 93 -4.45 7.71 10.17
CA GLY A 93 -3.80 7.15 11.37
C GLY A 93 -3.25 8.19 12.35
N TYR A 94 -2.87 9.39 11.87
CA TYR A 94 -2.43 10.49 12.74
C TYR A 94 -3.51 10.87 13.74
N ILE A 95 -4.74 11.06 13.28
CA ILE A 95 -5.85 11.52 14.11
C ILE A 95 -6.23 10.46 15.13
N PHE A 96 -6.17 9.19 14.75
CA PHE A 96 -6.46 8.09 15.66
C PHE A 96 -5.43 8.05 16.80
N ILE A 97 -4.14 8.12 16.49
CA ILE A 97 -3.07 8.03 17.50
C ILE A 97 -2.97 9.30 18.34
N SER A 98 -3.05 10.48 17.73
CA SER A 98 -2.92 11.76 18.43
C SER A 98 -4.07 12.03 19.41
N ARG A 99 -5.27 11.48 19.15
CA ARG A 99 -6.45 11.63 20.01
C ARG A 99 -6.53 10.60 21.13
N ILE A 100 -5.95 9.42 20.95
CA ILE A 100 -6.01 8.33 21.95
C ILE A 100 -4.80 8.37 22.88
N LEU A 101 -3.59 8.59 22.33
CA LEU A 101 -2.34 8.49 23.08
C LEU A 101 -1.75 9.87 23.39
N ASN A 102 -1.15 10.50 22.38
CA ASN A 102 -0.50 11.81 22.52
C ASN A 102 -0.20 12.38 21.12
N PRO A 103 -0.34 13.70 20.88
CA PRO A 103 0.03 14.33 19.62
C PRO A 103 1.49 14.08 19.19
N GLY A 104 2.45 13.99 20.13
CA GLY A 104 3.85 13.71 19.82
C GLY A 104 4.07 12.29 19.30
N LEU A 105 3.41 11.29 19.90
CA LEU A 105 3.46 9.91 19.42
C LEU A 105 2.75 9.76 18.06
N GLY A 106 1.66 10.50 17.85
CA GLY A 106 1.01 10.59 16.55
C GLY A 106 1.96 11.07 15.46
N PHE A 107 2.76 12.11 15.75
CA PHE A 107 3.73 12.67 14.81
C PHE A 107 4.81 11.65 14.45
N VAL A 108 5.39 10.98 15.44
CA VAL A 108 6.41 9.94 15.21
C VAL A 108 5.84 8.80 14.37
N ALA A 109 4.65 8.29 14.72
CA ALA A 109 4.00 7.22 13.96
C ALA A 109 3.73 7.62 12.50
N THR A 110 3.28 8.85 12.24
CA THR A 110 3.10 9.33 10.87
C THR A 110 4.40 9.50 10.09
N TRP A 111 5.49 9.89 10.76
CA TRP A 111 6.80 9.99 10.13
C TRP A 111 7.34 8.61 9.75
N LEU A 112 7.20 7.62 10.63
CA LEU A 112 7.55 6.25 10.32
C LEU A 112 6.73 5.70 9.15
N GLN A 113 5.43 5.99 9.12
CA GLN A 113 4.58 5.64 7.98
C GLN A 113 5.04 6.32 6.68
N PHE A 114 5.43 7.59 6.73
CA PHE A 114 5.97 8.30 5.58
C PHE A 114 7.23 7.64 5.04
N PHE A 115 8.19 7.29 5.90
CA PHE A 115 9.41 6.58 5.49
C PHE A 115 9.10 5.19 4.91
N ALA A 116 8.17 4.45 5.51
CA ALA A 116 7.76 3.14 4.99
C ALA A 116 7.18 3.26 3.56
N VAL A 117 6.35 4.27 3.32
CA VAL A 117 5.77 4.55 2.00
C VAL A 117 6.85 5.03 1.01
N ALA A 118 7.80 5.87 1.44
CA ALA A 118 8.91 6.33 0.60
C ALA A 118 9.79 5.15 0.12
N VAL A 119 10.12 4.21 1.01
CA VAL A 119 10.86 3.00 0.66
C VAL A 119 10.04 2.12 -0.31
N SER A 120 8.73 2.01 -0.09
CA SER A 120 7.83 1.29 -1.00
C SER A 120 7.87 1.86 -2.42
N TYR A 121 7.85 3.19 -2.58
CA TYR A 121 8.00 3.83 -3.90
C TYR A 121 9.35 3.52 -4.55
N GLY A 122 10.44 3.47 -3.78
CA GLY A 122 11.74 3.05 -4.30
C GLY A 122 11.72 1.62 -4.84
N LEU A 123 11.10 0.68 -4.13
CA LEU A 123 10.93 -0.70 -4.57
C LEU A 123 10.07 -0.81 -5.85
N ILE A 124 9.02 0.00 -5.94
CA ILE A 124 8.16 0.07 -7.14
C ILE A 124 8.95 0.63 -8.33
N ALA A 125 9.80 1.64 -8.12
CA ALA A 125 10.65 2.19 -9.19
C ALA A 125 11.62 1.14 -9.74
N VAL A 126 12.26 0.33 -8.87
CA VAL A 126 13.13 -0.76 -9.32
C VAL A 126 12.34 -1.83 -10.08
N ALA A 127 11.16 -2.21 -9.57
CA ALA A 127 10.32 -3.22 -10.23
C ALA A 127 9.78 -2.76 -11.60
N THR A 128 9.48 -1.48 -11.76
CA THR A 128 9.07 -0.91 -13.05
C THR A 128 10.23 -0.88 -14.04
N MET A 129 11.45 -0.58 -13.59
CA MET A 129 12.65 -0.73 -14.41
C MET A 129 12.83 -2.19 -14.86
N GLU A 130 12.80 -3.17 -13.95
CA GLU A 130 12.87 -4.59 -14.30
C GLU A 130 11.80 -4.99 -15.35
N ALA A 131 10.56 -4.53 -15.18
CA ALA A 131 9.48 -4.82 -16.12
C ALA A 131 9.75 -4.24 -17.51
N VAL A 132 10.15 -2.97 -17.60
CA VAL A 132 10.52 -2.31 -18.87
C VAL A 132 11.62 -3.10 -19.59
N TRP A 133 12.59 -3.62 -18.83
CA TRP A 133 13.70 -4.39 -19.39
C TRP A 133 13.27 -5.76 -19.91
N LEU A 134 12.41 -6.44 -19.18
CA LEU A 134 11.87 -7.75 -19.58
C LEU A 134 11.10 -7.63 -20.91
N PHE A 135 10.32 -6.57 -21.07
CA PHE A 135 9.61 -6.28 -22.32
C PHE A 135 10.53 -5.75 -23.43
N ALA A 136 11.55 -4.94 -23.12
CA ALA A 136 12.52 -4.45 -24.10
C ALA A 136 13.38 -5.58 -24.69
N GLY A 137 13.79 -6.55 -23.87
CA GLY A 137 14.48 -7.76 -24.33
C GLY A 137 13.58 -8.62 -25.22
N LEU A 138 12.28 -8.72 -24.91
CA LEU A 138 11.30 -9.39 -25.76
C LEU A 138 11.08 -8.68 -27.11
N ALA A 139 11.24 -7.35 -27.14
CA ALA A 139 11.13 -6.52 -28.34
C ALA A 139 12.40 -6.50 -29.22
N GLY A 140 13.45 -7.23 -28.85
CA GLY A 140 14.69 -7.34 -29.64
C GLY A 140 15.61 -6.11 -29.55
N VAL A 141 15.42 -5.22 -28.57
CA VAL A 141 16.30 -4.07 -28.34
C VAL A 141 17.57 -4.56 -27.62
N THR A 142 18.72 -4.54 -28.30
CA THR A 142 20.02 -4.87 -27.70
C THR A 142 20.43 -3.75 -26.73
N LEU A 143 20.55 -4.10 -25.44
CA LEU A 143 20.89 -3.16 -24.38
C LEU A 143 22.40 -2.91 -24.30
N PRO A 144 22.85 -1.74 -23.81
CA PRO A 144 24.26 -1.48 -23.49
C PRO A 144 24.79 -2.49 -22.46
N GLY A 145 26.01 -3.02 -22.64
CA GLY A 145 26.56 -4.12 -21.82
C GLY A 145 26.72 -3.83 -20.31
N TRP A 146 26.72 -2.54 -19.91
CA TRP A 146 26.72 -2.09 -18.51
C TRP A 146 25.31 -2.03 -17.89
N LEU A 147 24.27 -2.49 -18.60
CA LEU A 147 22.96 -2.75 -18.02
C LEU A 147 22.76 -4.25 -17.78
N THR A 148 23.38 -5.12 -18.58
CA THR A 148 23.13 -6.58 -18.54
C THR A 148 23.81 -7.31 -17.38
N SER A 149 24.56 -6.62 -16.51
CA SER A 149 25.28 -7.23 -15.41
C SER A 149 24.47 -7.16 -14.10
N PRO A 150 24.65 -8.09 -13.15
CA PRO A 150 23.89 -8.09 -11.87
C PRO A 150 24.10 -6.84 -10.99
N ILE A 151 24.99 -5.93 -11.38
CA ILE A 151 25.39 -4.73 -10.64
C ILE A 151 25.05 -3.45 -11.44
N GLY A 152 24.44 -3.60 -12.63
CA GLY A 152 24.51 -2.65 -13.74
C GLY A 152 25.37 -3.27 -14.82
#